data_AF-A0A3C1T9W5-F1
#
_entry.id   AF-A0A3C1T9W5-F1
#
_cell.length_a   1.000
_cell.length_b   1.000
_cell.length_c   1.000
_cell.angle_alpha   90.00
_cell.angle_beta   90.00
_cell.angle_gamma   90.00
#
_symmetry.space_group_name_H-M   'P 1'
#
loop_
_entity.id
_entity.type
_entity.pdbx_description
1 polymer ?
#
loop_
_entity_poly.entity_id
_entity_poly.type
_entity_poly.pdbx_seq_one_letter_code
_entity_poly.pdbx_strand_id
1 'polypeptide(L)'
;MPKIIKLFLTFYRSYFIASFTLTGCCAYIYWLHGIDIFTFIFWLKILTLGVILLYLNTYKKKEFYYYMNLGISKKILLGTTAVFDCFIFLILIILVNKIR
;
A
#
# COMPACT_ATOMS: atom_id res chain seq x y z
N MET A 1 -20.77 8.48 -8.75
CA MET A 1 -19.48 8.49 -8.01
C MET A 1 -18.74 9.79 -8.31
N PRO A 2 -18.26 10.53 -7.30
CA PRO A 2 -17.49 11.74 -7.53
C PRO A 2 -16.21 11.43 -8.32
N LYS A 3 -15.87 12.28 -9.30
CA LYS A 3 -14.75 12.09 -10.26
C LYS A 3 -13.41 11.79 -9.56
N ILE A 4 -13.23 12.33 -8.36
CA ILE A 4 -12.03 12.18 -7.53
C ILE A 4 -11.83 10.72 -7.08
N ILE A 5 -12.89 10.03 -6.62
CA ILE A 5 -12.78 8.64 -6.14
C ILE A 5 -12.34 7.70 -7.27
N LYS A 6 -12.86 7.91 -8.48
CA LYS A 6 -12.50 7.10 -9.65
C LYS A 6 -11.01 7.28 -10.02
N LEU A 7 -10.47 8.48 -9.81
CA LEU A 7 -9.07 8.82 -10.01
C LEU A 7 -8.17 8.02 -9.05
N PHE A 8 -8.44 8.12 -7.73
CA PHE A 8 -7.69 7.38 -6.70
C PHE A 8 -7.77 5.87 -6.94
N LEU A 9 -8.94 5.35 -7.30
CA LEU A 9 -9.13 3.92 -7.59
C LEU A 9 -8.31 3.46 -8.81
N THR A 10 -8.24 4.28 -9.86
CA THR A 10 -7.45 3.96 -11.06
C THR A 10 -5.96 3.94 -10.76
N PHE A 11 -5.48 4.90 -9.95
CA PHE A 11 -4.08 4.93 -9.51
C PHE A 11 -3.75 3.73 -8.61
N TYR A 12 -4.63 3.43 -7.65
CA TYR A 12 -4.51 2.30 -6.72
C TYR A 12 -4.42 0.95 -7.44
N ARG A 13 -5.28 0.74 -8.45
CA ARG A 13 -5.32 -0.50 -9.24
C ARG A 13 -3.98 -0.87 -9.87
N SER A 14 -3.14 0.11 -10.20
CA SER A 14 -1.86 -0.13 -10.87
C SER A 14 -0.83 -0.86 -9.98
N TYR A 15 -0.89 -0.70 -8.66
CA TYR A 15 0.07 -1.31 -7.73
C TYR A 15 -0.59 -2.22 -6.69
N PHE A 16 -1.94 -2.23 -6.65
CA PHE A 16 -2.73 -3.03 -5.72
C PHE A 16 -2.34 -4.51 -5.73
N ILE A 17 -2.20 -5.11 -6.92
CA ILE A 17 -1.87 -6.53 -7.03
C ILE A 17 -0.53 -6.83 -6.36
N ALA A 18 0.51 -6.05 -6.69
CA ALA A 18 1.84 -6.24 -6.11
C ALA A 18 1.84 -6.07 -4.58
N SER A 19 1.18 -5.03 -4.08
CA SER A 19 1.12 -4.79 -2.63
C SER A 19 0.26 -5.81 -1.89
N PHE A 20 -0.84 -6.26 -2.49
CA PHE A 20 -1.73 -7.26 -1.90
C PHE A 20 -1.03 -8.62 -1.82
N THR A 21 -0.30 -9.04 -2.86
CA THR A 21 0.49 -10.27 -2.83
C THR A 21 1.56 -10.22 -1.73
N LEU A 22 2.30 -9.11 -1.62
CA LEU A 22 3.30 -8.92 -0.56
C LEU A 22 2.66 -8.98 0.84
N THR A 23 1.49 -8.36 0.99
CA THR A 23 0.74 -8.37 2.25
C THR A 23 0.27 -9.78 2.59
N GLY A 24 -0.17 -10.57 1.61
CA GLY A 24 -0.51 -11.99 1.78
C GLY A 24 0.69 -12.84 2.19
N CYS A 25 1.87 -12.63 1.59
CA CYS A 25 3.10 -13.30 2.00
C CYS A 25 3.48 -12.97 3.44
N CYS A 26 3.40 -11.69 3.82
CA CYS A 26 3.65 -11.25 5.19
C CYS A 26 2.70 -11.94 6.19
N ALA A 27 1.41 -11.98 5.86
CA ALA A 27 0.40 -12.61 6.70
C ALA A 27 0.59 -14.13 6.84
N TYR A 28 1.01 -14.81 5.77
CA TYR A 28 1.35 -16.23 5.82
C TYR A 28 2.54 -16.50 6.75
N ILE A 29 3.61 -15.70 6.66
CA ILE A 29 4.77 -15.84 7.54
C ILE A 29 4.38 -15.56 9.01
N TYR A 30 3.55 -14.55 9.25
CA TYR A 30 3.00 -14.24 10.57
C TYR A 30 2.16 -15.40 11.12
N TRP A 31 1.33 -16.03 10.29
CA TRP A 31 0.52 -17.17 10.69
C TRP A 31 1.36 -18.38 11.13
N LEU A 32 2.56 -18.58 10.58
CA LEU A 32 3.48 -19.64 10.99
C LEU A 32 4.22 -19.30 12.30
N HIS A 33 4.83 -18.12 12.39
CA HIS A 33 5.78 -17.79 13.48
C HIS A 33 5.17 -17.00 14.64
N GLY A 34 4.08 -16.27 14.39
CA GLY A 34 3.30 -15.60 15.43
C GLY A 34 3.82 -14.20 15.74
N ILE A 35 3.60 -13.76 16.97
CA ILE A 35 3.90 -12.38 17.37
C ILE A 35 5.39 -12.07 17.35
N ASP A 36 6.26 -13.07 17.57
CA ASP A 36 7.72 -12.89 17.66
C ASP A 36 8.32 -12.30 16.37
N ILE A 37 7.74 -12.64 15.21
CA ILE A 37 8.21 -12.16 13.91
C ILE A 37 7.55 -10.86 13.48
N PHE A 38 6.59 -10.33 14.25
CA PHE A 38 5.81 -9.14 13.90
C PHE A 38 6.71 -7.95 13.59
N THR A 39 7.70 -7.68 14.46
CA THR A 39 8.63 -6.56 14.29
C THR A 39 9.38 -6.66 12.96
N PHE A 40 9.84 -7.85 12.60
CA PHE A 40 10.53 -8.07 11.33
C PHE A 40 9.61 -7.86 10.12
N ILE A 41 8.40 -8.42 10.16
CA ILE A 41 7.40 -8.26 9.10
C ILE A 41 6.98 -6.80 8.95
N PHE A 42 6.84 -6.07 10.06
CA PHE A 42 6.50 -4.65 10.05
C PHE A 42 7.57 -3.82 9.34
N TRP A 43 8.85 -4.04 9.66
CA TRP A 43 9.96 -3.38 8.96
C TRP A 43 10.06 -3.79 7.48
N LEU A 44 9.86 -5.06 7.16
CA LEU A 44 9.77 -5.55 5.78
C LEU A 44 8.67 -4.81 5.00
N LYS A 45 7.49 -4.61 5.63
CA LYS A 45 6.37 -3.89 5.04
C LYS A 45 6.72 -2.41 4.78
N ILE A 46 7.37 -1.74 5.73
CA ILE A 46 7.81 -0.35 5.55
C ILE A 46 8.81 -0.23 4.39
N LEU A 47 9.79 -1.14 4.33
CA LEU A 47 10.81 -1.13 3.26
C LEU A 47 10.18 -1.36 1.88
N THR A 48 9.33 -2.37 1.74
CA THR A 48 8.65 -2.68 0.48
C THR A 48 7.72 -1.56 0.03
N LEU A 49 7.01 -0.92 0.96
CA LEU A 49 6.19 0.25 0.69
C LEU A 49 7.06 1.42 0.20
N GLY A 50 8.23 1.66 0.81
CA GLY A 50 9.20 2.65 0.34
C GLY A 50 9.66 2.40 -1.11
N VAL A 51 9.98 1.14 -1.45
CA VAL A 51 10.35 0.75 -2.82
C VAL A 51 9.21 1.00 -3.81
N ILE A 52 7.97 0.65 -3.45
CA ILE A 52 6.79 0.91 -4.28
C ILE A 52 6.61 2.41 -4.50
N LEU A 53 6.75 3.23 -3.45
CA LEU A 53 6.62 4.68 -3.56
C LEU A 53 7.72 5.28 -4.45
N LEU A 54 8.96 4.78 -4.38
CA LEU A 54 10.06 5.18 -5.27
C LEU A 54 9.79 4.78 -6.73
N TYR A 55 9.27 3.58 -6.94
CA TYR A 55 8.88 3.10 -8.26
C TYR A 55 7.77 3.98 -8.86
N LEU A 56 6.70 4.24 -8.10
CA LEU A 56 5.60 5.11 -8.52
C LEU A 56 6.13 6.52 -8.82
N ASN A 57 6.96 7.07 -7.93
CA ASN A 57 7.59 8.38 -8.11
C ASN A 57 8.36 8.51 -9.43
N THR A 58 9.02 7.45 -9.86
CA THR A 58 9.88 7.43 -11.05
C THR A 58 9.10 7.15 -12.33
N TYR A 59 8.25 6.11 -12.34
CA TYR A 59 7.58 5.61 -13.54
C TYR A 59 6.22 6.27 -13.81
N LYS A 60 5.55 6.81 -12.78
CA LYS A 60 4.21 7.42 -12.90
C LYS A 60 4.24 8.95 -12.98
N LYS A 61 5.39 9.55 -13.32
CA LYS A 61 5.54 11.02 -13.47
C LYS A 61 4.46 11.65 -14.36
N LYS A 62 4.15 11.03 -15.50
CA LYS A 62 3.13 11.52 -16.45
C LYS A 62 1.73 11.56 -15.82
N GLU A 63 1.39 10.55 -15.04
CA GLU A 63 0.12 10.50 -14.33
C GLU A 63 0.07 11.59 -13.26
N PHE A 64 1.14 11.82 -12.50
CA PHE A 64 1.18 12.90 -11.50
C PHE A 64 0.95 14.30 -12.10
N TYR A 65 1.40 14.57 -13.33
CA TYR A 65 1.11 15.84 -14.00
C TYR A 65 -0.40 16.01 -14.28
N TYR A 66 -1.09 14.93 -14.65
CA TYR A 66 -2.54 14.94 -14.83
C TYR A 66 -3.27 15.21 -13.50
N TYR A 67 -2.87 14.55 -12.42
CA TYR A 67 -3.42 14.79 -11.07
C TYR A 67 -3.15 16.22 -10.57
N MET A 68 -1.98 16.76 -10.88
CA MET A 68 -1.60 18.13 -10.49
C MET A 68 -2.43 19.18 -11.22
N ASN A 69 -2.76 18.96 -12.50
CA ASN A 69 -3.68 19.82 -13.26
C ASN A 69 -5.11 19.82 -12.70
N LEU A 70 -5.48 18.79 -11.93
CA LEU A 70 -6.74 18.68 -11.20
C LEU A 70 -6.66 19.23 -9.76
N GLY A 71 -5.53 19.86 -9.39
CA GLY A 71 -5.30 20.45 -8.07
C GLY A 71 -4.84 19.45 -6.99
N ILE A 72 -4.62 18.19 -7.33
CA ILE A 72 -4.17 17.16 -6.37
C ILE A 72 -2.65 17.07 -6.40
N SER A 73 -2.01 17.35 -5.28
CA SER A 73 -0.55 17.19 -5.19
C SER A 73 -0.14 15.72 -5.17
N LYS A 74 0.98 15.42 -5.82
CA LYS A 74 1.61 14.10 -5.82
C LYS A 74 1.86 13.54 -4.41
N LYS A 75 2.22 14.39 -3.45
CA LYS A 75 2.47 13.99 -2.05
C LYS A 75 1.19 13.48 -1.39
N ILE A 76 0.05 14.12 -1.65
CA ILE A 76 -1.26 13.68 -1.15
C ILE A 76 -1.62 12.33 -1.78
N LEU A 77 -1.43 12.17 -3.09
CA LEU A 77 -1.72 10.91 -3.78
C LEU A 77 -0.89 9.76 -3.21
N LEU A 78 0.42 9.93 -3.08
CA LEU A 78 1.33 8.93 -2.52
C LEU A 78 1.07 8.65 -1.04
N GLY A 79 0.83 9.69 -0.24
CA GLY A 79 0.56 9.57 1.20
C GLY A 79 -0.74 8.83 1.48
N THR A 80 -1.82 9.19 0.79
CA THR A 80 -3.11 8.50 0.94
C THR A 80 -3.03 7.04 0.51
N THR A 81 -2.30 6.72 -0.58
CA THR A 81 -2.05 5.34 -0.98
C THR A 81 -1.23 4.55 0.03
N ALA A 82 -0.20 5.16 0.60
CA ALA A 82 0.64 4.54 1.63
C ALA A 82 -0.15 4.24 2.90
N VAL A 83 -0.93 5.21 3.38
CA VAL A 83 -1.78 5.07 4.57
C VAL A 83 -2.81 3.97 4.37
N PHE A 84 -3.51 3.97 3.24
CA PHE A 84 -4.51 2.95 2.94
C PHE A 84 -3.91 1.54 2.88
N ASP A 85 -2.71 1.41 2.31
CA ASP A 85 -1.98 0.15 2.22
C ASP A 85 -1.53 -0.38 3.59
N CYS A 86 -1.02 0.51 4.46
CA CYS A 86 -0.71 0.20 5.85
C CYS A 86 -1.96 -0.23 6.64
N PHE A 87 -3.10 0.43 6.42
CA PHE A 87 -4.37 0.04 7.05
C PHE A 87 -4.78 -1.38 6.66
N ILE A 88 -4.70 -1.74 5.37
CA ILE A 88 -5.00 -3.10 4.91
C ILE A 88 -4.06 -4.10 5.57
N PHE A 89 -2.76 -3.82 5.62
CA PHE A 89 -1.78 -4.69 6.27
C PHE A 89 -2.11 -4.92 7.75
N LEU A 90 -2.40 -3.86 8.51
CA LEU A 90 -2.74 -3.97 9.93
C LEU A 90 -4.03 -4.78 10.16
N ILE A 91 -5.09 -4.48 9.39
CA ILE A 91 -6.36 -5.23 9.47
C ILE A 91 -6.11 -6.72 9.21
N LEU A 92 -5.29 -7.04 8.20
CA LEU A 92 -5.03 -8.42 7.81
C LEU A 92 -4.23 -9.17 8.87
N ILE A 93 -3.22 -8.54 9.48
CA ILE A 93 -2.48 -9.13 10.61
C ILE A 93 -3.39 -9.34 11.83
N ILE A 94 -4.24 -8.36 12.17
CA ILE A 94 -5.20 -8.50 13.28
C ILE A 94 -6.15 -9.67 13.03
N LEU A 95 -6.64 -9.83 11.80
CA LEU A 95 -7.50 -10.94 11.42
C LEU A 95 -6.78 -12.28 11.53
N VAL A 96 -5.56 -12.40 11.01
CA VAL A 96 -4.76 -13.62 11.15
C VAL A 96 -4.49 -13.95 12.61
N ASN A 97 -4.21 -12.95 13.44
CA ASN A 97 -3.99 -13.13 14.87
C ASN A 97 -5.24 -13.61 15.61
N LYS A 98 -6.44 -13.29 15.12
CA LYS A 98 -7.71 -13.76 15.68
C LYS A 98 -8.08 -15.17 15.22
N ILE A 99 -7.61 -15.59 14.04
CA ILE A 99 -7.91 -16.89 13.43
C ILE A 99 -6.96 -17.98 13.93
N ARG A 100 -5.70 -17.62 14.21
CA ARG A 100 -4.70 -18.50 14.82
C ARG A 100 -5.04 -18.78 16.29
#